data_AF-A0A498QM36-F1
#
_entry.id   AF-A0A498QM36-F1
#
_cell.length_a   1.000
_cell.length_b   1.000
_cell.length_c   1.000
_cell.angle_alpha   90.00
_cell.angle_beta   90.00
_cell.angle_gamma   90.00
#
_symmetry.space_group_name_H-M   'P 1'
#
loop_
_entity.id
_entity.type
_entity.pdbx_description
1 polymer ?
#
loop_
_entity_poly.entity_id
_entity_poly.type
_entity_poly.pdbx_seq_one_letter_code
_entity_poly.pdbx_strand_id
1 'polypeptide(L)'
;MRLDHGTNYAGSAIEAGSAIDVTAVLAVADKIGAAADLVEDVAVDLLSRLTFGGACAGRAHSQRGEALRAGLDRLAAELSQWSRAAAEIAVALRAGAQRYADADLFAAGRIA
;
A
#
# COMPACT_ATOMS: atom_id res chain seq x y z
N MET A 1 23.00 29.27 -46.39
CA MET A 1 21.84 29.79 -45.63
C MET A 1 20.93 28.60 -45.36
N ARG A 2 21.43 27.60 -44.60
CA ARG A 2 21.37 27.36 -43.15
C ARG A 2 19.94 27.06 -42.69
N LEU A 3 19.74 25.77 -42.40
CA LEU A 3 18.50 25.11 -41.99
C LEU A 3 18.37 25.27 -40.47
N ASP A 4 17.43 26.08 -40.01
CA ASP A 4 17.11 26.23 -38.60
C ASP A 4 15.75 25.57 -38.31
N HIS A 5 15.75 24.23 -38.25
CA HIS A 5 14.59 23.44 -37.82
C HIS A 5 15.05 22.25 -36.96
N GLY A 6 15.65 22.54 -35.80
CA GLY A 6 16.27 21.52 -34.97
C GLY A 6 16.32 21.84 -33.48
N THR A 7 15.29 22.46 -32.90
CA THR A 7 15.36 22.79 -31.46
C THR A 7 14.05 22.62 -30.67
N ASN A 8 12.90 22.37 -31.30
CA ASN A 8 11.64 22.15 -30.55
C ASN A 8 11.34 20.71 -30.14
N TYR A 9 12.09 19.71 -30.63
CA TYR A 9 11.90 18.31 -30.21
C TYR A 9 12.61 17.97 -28.89
N ALA A 10 13.65 18.73 -28.52
CA ALA A 10 14.38 18.51 -27.27
C ALA A 10 13.64 19.07 -26.04
N GLY A 11 12.85 20.14 -26.20
CA GLY A 11 12.01 20.68 -25.11
C GLY A 11 10.89 19.71 -24.69
N SER A 12 10.21 19.11 -25.66
CA SER A 12 9.13 18.14 -25.42
C SER A 12 9.62 16.81 -24.83
N ALA A 13 10.84 16.36 -25.18
CA ALA A 13 11.39 15.10 -24.67
C ALA A 13 11.94 15.22 -23.23
N ILE A 14 12.39 16.40 -22.79
CA ILE A 14 12.86 16.64 -21.43
C ILE A 14 11.68 16.82 -20.46
N GLU A 15 10.56 17.38 -20.92
CA GLU A 15 9.31 17.42 -20.13
C GLU A 15 8.68 16.03 -19.95
N ALA A 16 8.76 15.15 -20.97
CA ALA A 16 8.24 13.79 -20.89
C ALA A 16 9.09 12.83 -20.02
N GLY A 17 10.36 13.15 -19.76
CA GLY A 17 11.30 12.29 -19.02
C GLY A 17 11.17 12.34 -17.49
N SER A 18 10.31 13.21 -16.95
CA SER A 18 10.12 13.41 -15.50
C SER A 18 8.64 13.37 -15.05
N ALA A 19 7.70 13.03 -15.94
CA ALA A 19 6.30 12.94 -15.59
C ALA A 19 6.05 11.67 -14.75
N ILE A 20 5.65 11.85 -13.49
CA ILE A 20 5.20 10.73 -12.66
C ILE A 20 3.94 10.14 -13.29
N ASP A 21 3.93 8.83 -13.56
CA ASP A 21 2.72 8.13 -13.98
C ASP A 21 1.77 7.98 -12.78
N VAL A 22 0.89 8.97 -12.64
CA VAL A 22 -0.16 9.04 -11.61
C VAL A 22 -1.03 7.78 -11.65
N THR A 23 -1.32 7.23 -12.83
CA THR A 23 -2.15 6.03 -12.99
C THR A 23 -1.44 4.80 -12.43
N ALA A 24 -0.14 4.65 -12.70
CA ALA A 24 0.66 3.57 -12.13
C ALA A 24 0.76 3.67 -10.60
N VAL A 25 0.92 4.88 -10.05
CA VAL A 25 0.96 5.09 -8.59
C VAL A 25 -0.37 4.76 -7.93
N LEU A 26 -1.49 5.16 -8.52
CA LEU A 26 -2.82 4.81 -8.04
C LEU A 26 -3.04 3.29 -8.09
N ALA A 27 -2.65 2.63 -9.17
CA ALA A 27 -2.76 1.17 -9.30
C ALA A 27 -1.93 0.42 -8.24
N VAL A 28 -0.76 0.94 -7.88
CA VAL A 28 0.05 0.38 -6.78
C VAL A 28 -0.63 0.61 -5.43
N ALA A 29 -1.15 1.81 -5.19
CA ALA A 29 -1.88 2.12 -3.95
C ALA A 29 -3.12 1.22 -3.77
N ASP A 30 -3.85 0.95 -4.85
CA ASP A 30 -5.02 0.06 -4.83
C ASP A 30 -4.61 -1.39 -4.53
N LYS A 31 -3.51 -1.88 -5.12
CA LYS A 31 -2.99 -3.22 -4.82
C LYS A 31 -2.52 -3.36 -3.38
N ILE A 32 -1.83 -2.34 -2.85
CA ILE A 32 -1.37 -2.33 -1.46
C ILE A 32 -2.57 -2.33 -0.50
N GLY A 33 -3.59 -1.51 -0.78
CA GLY A 33 -4.83 -1.48 0.01
C GLY A 33 -5.55 -2.83 0.00
N ALA A 34 -5.76 -3.41 -1.19
CA ALA A 34 -6.42 -4.71 -1.32
C ALA A 34 -5.67 -5.85 -0.61
N ALA A 35 -4.33 -5.81 -0.62
CA ALA A 35 -3.52 -6.79 0.12
C ALA A 35 -3.64 -6.59 1.64
N ALA A 36 -3.70 -5.34 2.11
CA ALA A 36 -3.90 -5.02 3.52
C ALA A 36 -5.25 -5.53 4.04
N ASP A 37 -6.32 -5.26 3.29
CA ASP A 37 -7.68 -5.71 3.64
C ASP A 37 -7.78 -7.25 3.67
N LEU A 38 -7.23 -7.93 2.67
CA LEU A 38 -7.24 -9.40 2.62
C LEU A 38 -6.48 -10.03 3.80
N VAL A 39 -5.32 -9.46 4.16
CA VAL A 39 -4.52 -9.96 5.28
C VAL A 39 -5.25 -9.72 6.61
N GLU A 40 -5.89 -8.57 6.79
CA GLU A 40 -6.69 -8.29 7.98
C GLU A 40 -7.85 -9.27 8.12
N ASP A 41 -8.64 -9.46 7.06
CA ASP A 41 -9.80 -10.36 7.06
C ASP A 41 -9.39 -11.81 7.35
N VAL A 42 -8.33 -12.30 6.69
CA VAL A 42 -7.82 -13.67 6.91
C VAL A 42 -7.23 -13.83 8.30
N ALA A 43 -6.50 -12.83 8.81
CA ALA A 43 -5.95 -12.87 10.16
C ALA A 43 -7.07 -12.94 11.20
N VAL A 44 -8.10 -12.10 11.08
CA VAL A 44 -9.24 -12.09 11.99
C VAL A 44 -10.05 -13.40 11.91
N ASP A 45 -10.41 -13.88 10.71
CA ASP A 45 -11.18 -15.12 10.56
C ASP A 45 -10.39 -16.34 11.05
N LEU A 46 -9.15 -16.52 10.58
CA LEU A 46 -8.35 -17.70 10.92
C LEU A 46 -8.07 -17.73 12.42
N LEU A 47 -7.63 -16.62 13.00
CA LEU A 47 -7.25 -16.58 14.42
C LEU A 47 -8.47 -16.70 15.33
N SER A 48 -9.63 -16.15 14.96
CA SER A 48 -10.87 -16.34 15.72
C SER A 48 -11.35 -17.80 15.75
N ARG A 49 -11.04 -18.57 14.70
CA ARG A 49 -11.39 -19.99 14.57
C ARG A 49 -10.43 -20.93 15.30
N LEU A 50 -9.21 -20.48 15.61
CA LEU A 50 -8.24 -21.26 16.35
C LEU A 50 -8.62 -21.32 17.85
N THR A 51 -9.48 -22.27 18.20
CA THR A 51 -9.84 -22.56 19.60
C THR A 51 -8.72 -23.36 20.28
N PHE A 52 -7.55 -22.74 20.47
CA PHE A 52 -6.54 -23.27 21.37
C PHE A 52 -6.82 -22.72 22.77
N GLY A 53 -7.12 -23.62 23.70
CA GLY A 53 -7.34 -23.29 25.10
C GLY A 53 -7.12 -24.53 25.95
N GLY A 54 -6.74 -24.32 27.21
CA GLY A 54 -6.43 -25.43 28.15
C GLY A 54 -7.51 -26.52 28.27
N ALA A 55 -8.76 -26.24 27.87
CA ALA A 55 -9.86 -27.19 27.80
C ALA A 55 -9.71 -28.25 26.68
N CYS A 56 -9.08 -27.93 25.54
CA CYS A 56 -8.90 -28.84 24.41
C CYS A 56 -7.57 -29.62 24.46
N ALA A 57 -6.56 -29.11 25.16
CA ALA A 57 -5.20 -29.69 25.17
C ALA A 57 -4.97 -30.76 26.27
N GLY A 58 -5.93 -30.94 27.19
CA GLY A 58 -5.73 -31.77 28.38
C GLY A 58 -4.74 -31.15 29.37
N ARG A 59 -4.89 -31.43 30.67
CA ARG A 59 -4.16 -30.74 31.76
C ARG A 59 -2.62 -30.80 31.67
N ALA A 60 -2.05 -31.70 30.88
CA ALA A 60 -0.61 -31.81 30.64
C ALA A 60 -0.06 -30.81 29.58
N HIS A 61 -0.92 -30.26 28.72
CA HIS A 61 -0.54 -29.33 27.65
C HIS A 61 -1.22 -27.96 27.75
N SER A 62 -1.97 -27.70 28.83
CA SER A 62 -2.64 -26.40 29.06
C SER A 62 -1.67 -25.24 28.97
N GLN A 63 -0.51 -25.32 29.63
CA GLN A 63 0.50 -24.26 29.61
C GLN A 63 1.11 -24.04 28.21
N ARG A 64 1.22 -25.10 27.39
CA ARG A 64 1.66 -25.01 25.98
C ARG A 64 0.56 -24.45 25.08
N GLY A 65 -0.71 -24.79 25.35
CA GLY A 65 -1.87 -24.27 24.64
C GLY A 65 -2.06 -22.77 24.88
N GLU A 66 -1.91 -22.32 26.14
CA GLU A 66 -1.95 -20.89 26.48
C GLU A 66 -0.77 -20.12 25.86
N ALA A 67 0.45 -20.70 25.85
CA ALA A 67 1.60 -20.09 25.18
C ALA A 67 1.38 -19.97 23.66
N LEU A 68 0.77 -20.97 23.02
CA LEU A 68 0.42 -20.92 21.60
C LEU A 68 -0.65 -19.85 21.34
N ARG A 69 -1.68 -19.78 22.19
CA ARG A 69 -2.73 -18.75 22.10
C ARG A 69 -2.14 -17.35 22.20
N ALA A 70 -1.27 -17.10 23.18
CA ALA A 70 -0.58 -15.81 23.32
C ALA A 70 0.32 -15.47 22.13
N GLY A 71 0.99 -16.46 21.53
CA GLY A 71 1.78 -16.26 20.31
C GLY A 71 0.92 -15.90 19.09
N LEU A 72 -0.25 -16.55 18.95
CA LEU A 72 -1.22 -16.27 17.90
C LEU A 72 -1.87 -14.90 18.06
N ASP A 73 -2.25 -14.51 19.27
CA ASP A 73 -2.80 -13.18 19.58
C ASP A 73 -1.78 -12.08 19.25
N ARG A 74 -0.50 -12.32 19.55
CA ARG A 74 0.59 -11.40 19.18
C ARG A 74 0.75 -11.30 17.67
N LEU A 75 0.75 -12.43 16.96
CA LEU A 75 0.83 -12.43 15.50
C LEU A 75 -0.36 -11.70 14.87
N ALA A 76 -1.56 -11.85 15.43
CA ALA A 76 -2.75 -11.09 15.03
C ALA A 76 -2.48 -9.59 15.09
N ALA A 77 -1.98 -9.13 16.25
CA ALA A 77 -1.70 -7.72 16.48
C ALA A 77 -0.62 -7.17 15.52
N GLU A 78 0.43 -7.94 15.26
CA GLU A 78 1.49 -7.56 14.32
C GLU A 78 0.95 -7.49 12.87
N LEU A 79 0.10 -8.42 12.45
CA LEU A 79 -0.54 -8.41 11.13
C LEU A 79 -1.52 -7.23 10.98
N SER A 80 -2.33 -6.93 11.99
CA SER A 80 -3.23 -5.78 11.96
C SER A 80 -2.47 -4.46 11.93
N GLN A 81 -1.35 -4.36 12.65
CA GLN A 81 -0.48 -3.18 12.57
C GLN A 81 0.12 -3.03 11.17
N TRP A 82 0.59 -4.12 10.57
CA TRP A 82 1.13 -4.12 9.22
C TRP A 82 0.06 -3.71 8.19
N SER A 83 -1.15 -4.28 8.28
CA SER A 83 -2.26 -3.94 7.39
C SER A 83 -2.61 -2.45 7.50
N ARG A 84 -2.70 -1.93 8.73
CA ARG A 84 -2.95 -0.51 8.96
C ARG A 84 -1.88 0.38 8.34
N ALA A 85 -0.60 0.04 8.54
CA ALA A 85 0.51 0.79 7.95
C ALA A 85 0.49 0.75 6.42
N ALA A 86 0.16 -0.40 5.82
CA ALA A 86 0.02 -0.54 4.37
C ALA A 86 -1.13 0.33 3.83
N ALA A 87 -2.26 0.38 4.52
CA ALA A 87 -3.37 1.27 4.17
C ALA A 87 -2.97 2.75 4.25
N GLU A 88 -2.21 3.16 5.27
CA GLU A 88 -1.69 4.53 5.41
C GLU A 88 -0.73 4.90 4.27
N ILE A 89 0.15 3.99 3.86
CA ILE A 89 1.03 4.16 2.69
C ILE A 89 0.19 4.33 1.42
N ALA A 90 -0.83 3.50 1.22
CA ALA A 90 -1.73 3.61 0.07
C ALA A 90 -2.45 4.98 0.02
N VAL A 91 -2.91 5.49 1.17
CA VAL A 91 -3.50 6.83 1.26
C VAL A 91 -2.48 7.91 0.91
N ALA A 92 -1.26 7.82 1.45
CA ALA A 92 -0.19 8.79 1.16
C ALA A 92 0.19 8.80 -0.33
N LEU A 93 0.25 7.63 -0.98
CA LEU A 93 0.50 7.50 -2.41
C LEU A 93 -0.61 8.17 -3.24
N ARG A 94 -1.89 7.92 -2.93
CA ARG A 94 -3.01 8.58 -3.63
C ARG A 94 -2.99 10.09 -3.46
N ALA A 95 -2.75 10.58 -2.24
CA ALA A 95 -2.64 12.02 -1.98
C ALA A 95 -1.45 12.66 -2.72
N GLY A 96 -0.31 11.96 -2.81
CA GLY A 96 0.84 12.41 -3.59
C GLY A 96 0.55 12.47 -5.09
N ALA A 97 -0.10 11.43 -5.62
CA ALA A 97 -0.48 11.33 -7.03
C ALA A 97 -1.46 12.45 -7.43
N GLN A 98 -2.47 12.74 -6.59
CA GLN A 98 -3.42 13.83 -6.84
C GLN A 98 -2.73 15.20 -6.85
N ARG A 99 -1.86 15.48 -5.86
CA ARG A 99 -1.11 16.75 -5.82
C ARG A 99 -0.23 16.94 -7.05
N TYR A 100 0.34 15.85 -7.57
CA TYR A 100 1.14 15.91 -8.79
C TYR A 100 0.28 16.23 -10.02
N ALA A 101 -0.89 15.59 -10.15
CA ALA A 101 -1.84 15.88 -11.22
C ALA A 101 -2.33 17.34 -11.18
N ASP A 102 -2.65 17.86 -9.99
CA ASP A 102 -3.10 19.25 -9.82
C ASP A 102 -1.98 20.25 -10.21
N ALA A 103 -0.72 19.95 -9.87
CA ALA A 103 0.43 20.76 -10.22
C ALA A 103 0.68 20.77 -11.75
N ASP A 104 0.51 19.62 -12.41
CA ASP A 104 0.67 19.48 -13.86
C ASP A 104 -0.41 20.29 -14.61
N LEU A 105 -1.67 20.21 -14.17
CA LEU A 105 -2.77 21.02 -14.70
C LEU A 105 -2.53 22.52 -14.52
N PHE A 106 -2.05 22.93 -13.35
CA PHE A 106 -1.71 24.33 -13.07
C PHE A 106 -0.57 24.83 -13.97
N ALA A 107 0.47 24.01 -14.18
CA ALA A 107 1.57 24.35 -15.06
C ALA A 107 1.11 24.49 -16.52
N ALA A 108 0.27 23.57 -17.00
CA ALA A 108 -0.30 23.62 -18.35
C ALA A 108 -1.15 24.89 -18.59
N GLY A 109 -1.97 25.29 -17.61
CA GLY A 109 -2.80 26.50 -17.68
C GLY A 109 -2.02 27.82 -17.67
N ARG A 110 -0.74 27.81 -17.27
CA ARG A 110 0.14 29.00 -17.27
C ARG A 110 0.93 29.14 -18.58
N ILE A 111 1.08 28.06 -19.34
CA ILE A 111 1.85 28.02 -20.59
C ILE A 111 0.94 28.29 -21.80
N ALA A 112 -0.36 28.03 -21.69
CA ALA A 112 -1.39 28.39 -22.67
C ALA A 112 -1.70 29.90 -22.67
#